data_AF-A0A838S112-F1
#
_entry.id   AF-A0A838S112-F1
#
_cell.length_a   1.000
_cell.length_b   1.000
_cell.length_c   1.000
_cell.angle_alpha   90.00
_cell.angle_beta   90.00
_cell.angle_gamma   90.00
#
_symmetry.space_group_name_H-M   'P 1'
#
loop_
_entity.id
_entity.type
_entity.pdbx_description
1 polymer ?
#
loop_
_entity_poly.entity_id
_entity_poly.type
_entity_poly.pdbx_seq_one_letter_code
_entity_poly.pdbx_strand_id
1 'polypeptide(L)'
;MAHPEPSARSAEQVAEERAMAEVSDVLLNLEHTLVRARKARTRLASGVEGHNVRLALDDAVKALEVARKRLQQDVYFAGDELRLI
;
A
#
# COMPACT_ATOMS: atom_id res chain seq x y z
N MET A 1 0.06 45.76 2.02
CA MET A 1 1.14 44.77 1.94
C MET A 1 0.65 43.67 1.01
N ALA A 2 1.27 43.51 -0.16
CA ALA A 2 0.88 42.46 -1.11
C ALA A 2 1.39 41.12 -0.58
N HIS A 3 0.48 40.17 -0.34
CA HIS A 3 0.87 38.79 -0.12
C HIS A 3 1.54 38.30 -1.41
N PRO A 4 2.71 37.65 -1.35
CA PRO A 4 3.27 37.00 -2.53
C PRO A 4 2.26 35.94 -2.99
N GLU A 5 1.78 36.07 -4.22
CA GLU A 5 1.03 35.03 -4.93
C GLU A 5 1.82 33.71 -4.80
N PRO A 6 1.18 32.58 -4.43
CA PRO A 6 1.88 31.31 -4.36
C PRO A 6 2.49 31.04 -5.74
N SER A 7 3.82 30.88 -5.81
CA SER A 7 4.50 30.65 -7.08
C SER A 7 3.86 29.45 -7.78
N ALA A 8 3.50 29.60 -9.05
CA ALA A 8 2.93 28.52 -9.83
C ALA A 8 3.83 27.28 -9.73
N ARG A 9 3.23 26.11 -9.42
CA ARG A 9 3.95 24.84 -9.32
C ARG A 9 4.72 24.58 -10.62
N SER A 10 5.96 24.13 -10.50
CA SER A 10 6.74 23.70 -11.67
C SER A 10 6.14 22.42 -12.27
N ALA A 11 6.42 22.16 -13.55
CA ALA A 11 5.98 20.92 -14.19
C ALA A 11 6.54 19.66 -13.48
N GLU A 12 7.75 19.77 -12.93
CA GLU A 12 8.39 18.72 -12.14
C GLU A 12 7.65 18.46 -10.82
N GLN A 13 7.27 19.52 -10.09
CA GLN A 13 6.47 19.39 -8.86
C GLN A 13 5.13 18.72 -9.13
N VAL A 14 4.46 19.09 -10.23
CA VAL A 14 3.19 18.47 -10.63
C VAL A 14 3.38 16.99 -10.99
N ALA A 15 4.48 16.64 -11.65
CA ALA A 15 4.78 15.25 -12.00
C ALA A 15 5.07 14.40 -10.75
N GLU A 16 5.82 14.95 -9.80
CA GLU A 16 6.12 14.29 -8.53
C GLU A 16 4.85 14.08 -7.68
N GLU A 17 4.01 15.11 -7.55
CA GLU A 17 2.71 15.01 -6.85
C GLU A 17 1.83 13.89 -7.44
N ARG A 18 1.80 13.77 -8.78
CA ARG A 18 1.06 12.71 -9.46
C ARG A 18 1.64 11.32 -9.18
N ALA A 19 2.96 11.17 -9.24
CA ALA A 19 3.61 9.91 -8.92
C ALA A 19 3.31 9.48 -7.47
N MET A 20 3.33 10.43 -6.53
CA MET A 20 2.98 10.16 -5.13
C MET A 20 1.50 9.79 -4.94
N ALA A 21 0.60 10.37 -5.73
CA ALA A 21 -0.80 9.96 -5.76
C ALA A 21 -0.95 8.51 -6.25
N GLU A 22 -0.25 8.12 -7.32
CA GLU A 22 -0.27 6.74 -7.82
C GLU A 22 0.29 5.74 -6.79
N VAL A 23 1.36 6.09 -6.07
CA VAL A 23 1.89 5.26 -4.97
C VAL A 23 0.86 5.10 -3.85
N SER A 24 0.14 6.17 -3.51
CA SER A 24 -0.93 6.13 -2.51
C SER A 24 -2.08 5.20 -2.95
N ASP A 25 -2.44 5.24 -4.23
CA ASP A 25 -3.46 4.34 -4.81
C ASP A 25 -3.03 2.87 -4.79
N VAL A 26 -1.74 2.59 -5.03
CA VAL A 26 -1.19 1.23 -4.89
C VAL A 26 -1.36 0.71 -3.46
N LEU A 27 -1.03 1.52 -2.44
CA LEU A 27 -1.22 1.15 -1.05
C LEU A 27 -2.69 0.90 -0.69
N LEU A 28 -3.59 1.76 -1.18
CA LEU A 28 -5.03 1.58 -1.00
C LEU A 28 -5.53 0.27 -1.64
N ASN A 29 -5.05 -0.05 -2.84
CA ASN A 29 -5.40 -1.29 -3.53
C ASN A 29 -4.90 -2.54 -2.81
N LEU A 30 -3.71 -2.50 -2.19
CA LEU A 30 -3.24 -3.58 -1.32
C LEU A 30 -4.16 -3.76 -0.11
N GLU A 31 -4.64 -2.69 0.51
CA GLU A 31 -5.59 -2.76 1.61
C GLU A 31 -6.94 -3.33 1.18
N HIS A 32 -7.50 -2.89 0.06
CA HIS A 32 -8.72 -3.47 -0.52
C HIS A 32 -8.56 -4.97 -0.80
N THR A 33 -7.40 -5.37 -1.33
CA THR A 33 -7.08 -6.77 -1.62
C THR A 33 -7.05 -7.61 -0.34
N LEU A 34 -6.38 -7.12 0.71
CA LEU A 34 -6.34 -7.77 2.03
C LEU A 34 -7.73 -7.93 2.66
N VAL A 35 -8.56 -6.90 2.59
CA VAL A 35 -9.95 -6.97 3.08
C VAL A 35 -10.73 -8.03 2.31
N ARG A 36 -10.57 -8.10 0.99
CA ARG A 36 -11.26 -9.10 0.16
C ARG A 36 -10.78 -10.52 0.46
N ALA A 37 -9.48 -10.72 0.62
CA ALA A 37 -8.87 -12.00 0.96
C ALA A 37 -9.36 -12.51 2.31
N ARG A 38 -9.37 -11.67 3.35
CA ARG A 38 -9.91 -12.03 4.68
C ARG A 38 -11.41 -12.41 4.60
N LYS A 39 -12.22 -11.67 3.83
CA LYS A 39 -13.63 -12.01 3.58
C LYS A 39 -13.80 -13.30 2.79
N ALA A 40 -12.91 -13.61 1.85
CA ALA A 40 -12.95 -14.87 1.12
C ALA A 40 -12.65 -16.04 2.07
N ARG A 41 -11.66 -15.89 2.94
CA ARG A 41 -11.29 -16.90 3.94
C ARG A 41 -12.46 -17.34 4.82
N THR A 42 -13.29 -16.41 5.28
CA THR A 42 -14.45 -16.72 6.12
C THR A 42 -15.58 -17.43 5.38
N ARG A 43 -15.58 -17.38 4.04
CA ARG A 43 -16.61 -17.98 3.17
C ARG A 43 -16.20 -19.35 2.60
N LEU A 44 -14.94 -19.73 2.71
CA LEU A 44 -14.46 -21.02 2.19
C LEU A 44 -15.06 -22.18 3.00
N ALA A 45 -15.61 -23.18 2.30
CA ALA A 45 -16.13 -24.40 2.90
C ALA A 45 -15.05 -25.18 3.65
N SER A 46 -15.47 -26.04 4.58
CA SER A 46 -14.59 -26.85 5.45
C SER A 46 -14.13 -28.19 4.84
N GLY A 47 -14.43 -28.45 3.56
CA GLY A 47 -13.96 -29.64 2.85
C GLY A 47 -12.47 -29.59 2.50
N VAL A 48 -11.92 -30.71 2.01
CA VAL A 48 -10.48 -30.87 1.68
C VAL A 48 -10.01 -29.83 0.64
N GLU A 49 -10.81 -29.59 -0.40
CA GLU A 49 -10.53 -28.55 -1.41
C GLU A 49 -10.52 -27.14 -0.78
N GLY A 50 -11.49 -26.86 0.11
CA GLY A 50 -11.55 -25.62 0.86
C GLY A 50 -10.39 -25.43 1.85
N HIS A 51 -9.79 -26.52 2.33
CA HIS A 51 -8.61 -26.48 3.20
C HIS A 51 -7.37 -26.01 2.44
N ASN A 52 -7.07 -26.61 1.29
CA ASN A 52 -5.89 -26.24 0.49
C ASN A 52 -5.98 -24.80 -0.02
N VAL A 53 -7.16 -24.38 -0.47
CA VAL A 53 -7.40 -22.97 -0.89
C VAL A 53 -7.20 -22.01 0.29
N ARG A 54 -7.62 -22.39 1.50
CA ARG A 54 -7.46 -21.57 2.70
C ARG A 54 -5.99 -21.40 3.08
N LEU A 55 -5.20 -22.47 3.04
CA LEU A 55 -3.76 -22.41 3.30
C LEU A 55 -3.06 -21.48 2.31
N ALA A 56 -3.30 -21.67 1.00
CA ALA A 56 -2.72 -20.81 -0.03
C ALA A 56 -3.14 -19.34 0.13
N LEU A 57 -4.40 -19.09 0.48
CA LEU A 57 -4.91 -17.75 0.72
C LEU A 57 -4.30 -17.10 1.97
N ASP A 58 -4.10 -17.86 3.05
CA ASP A 58 -3.47 -17.36 4.28
C ASP A 58 -2.01 -16.98 4.04
N ASP A 59 -1.27 -17.74 3.24
CA ASP A 59 0.12 -17.41 2.88
C ASP A 59 0.19 -16.18 1.97
N ALA A 60 -0.73 -16.06 1.00
CA ALA A 60 -0.84 -14.85 0.19
C ALA A 60 -1.17 -13.61 1.02
N VAL A 61 -2.08 -13.72 2.00
CA VAL A 61 -2.42 -12.62 2.92
C VAL A 61 -1.19 -12.16 3.71
N LYS A 62 -0.40 -13.09 4.28
CA LYS A 62 0.82 -12.75 5.00
C LYS A 62 1.82 -12.00 4.10
N ALA A 63 2.03 -12.49 2.88
CA ALA A 63 2.95 -11.85 1.93
C ALA A 63 2.50 -10.42 1.57
N LEU A 64 1.20 -10.23 1.33
CA LEU A 64 0.62 -8.92 1.03
C LEU A 64 0.70 -7.95 2.21
N GLU A 65 0.52 -8.43 3.45
CA GLU A 65 0.65 -7.60 4.66
C GLU A 65 2.09 -7.09 4.84
N VAL A 66 3.08 -7.96 4.61
CA VAL A 66 4.50 -7.58 4.66
C VAL A 66 4.82 -6.56 3.57
N ALA A 67 4.38 -6.82 2.33
CA ALA A 67 4.61 -5.90 1.21
C ALA A 67 3.98 -4.52 1.45
N ARG A 68 2.73 -4.48 1.92
CA ARG A 68 2.04 -3.22 2.23
C ARG A 68 2.76 -2.43 3.33
N LYS A 69 3.12 -3.10 4.44
CA LYS A 69 3.81 -2.46 5.57
C LYS A 69 5.15 -1.87 5.14
N ARG A 70 5.95 -2.65 4.39
CA ARG A 70 7.24 -2.20 3.89
C ARG A 70 7.11 -1.01 2.96
N LEU A 71 6.20 -1.08 1.98
CA LEU A 71 5.96 0.05 1.06
C LEU A 71 5.52 1.30 1.83
N GLN A 72 4.62 1.17 2.80
CA GLN A 72 4.18 2.31 3.62
C GLN A 72 5.33 2.91 4.43
N GLN A 73 6.18 2.07 5.02
CA GLN A 73 7.36 2.51 5.77
C GLN A 73 8.36 3.23 4.87
N ASP A 74 8.70 2.63 3.75
CA ASP A 74 9.67 3.16 2.79
C ASP A 74 9.19 4.47 2.15
N VAL A 75 7.88 4.65 1.96
CA VAL A 75 7.31 5.86 1.33
C VAL A 75 7.11 7.00 2.31
N TYR A 76 6.64 6.75 3.54
CA TYR A 76 6.20 7.83 4.45
C TYR A 76 7.03 7.98 5.72
N PHE A 77 7.87 7.00 6.07
CA PHE A 77 8.56 6.95 7.36
C PHE A 77 10.09 6.78 7.25
N ALA A 78 10.62 6.46 6.08
CA ALA A 78 12.05 6.35 5.79
C ALA A 78 12.85 7.67 5.85
N GLY A 79 12.27 8.74 6.41
CA GLY A 79 12.77 10.11 6.34
C GLY A 79 13.98 10.44 7.22
N ASP A 80 14.27 9.70 8.30
CA ASP A 80 15.40 10.02 9.19
C ASP A 80 16.20 8.81 9.74
N GLU A 81 15.67 7.57 9.70
CA GLU A 81 16.37 6.39 10.24
C GLU A 81 17.31 5.67 9.25
N LEU A 82 17.37 6.10 7.98
CA LEU A 82 18.20 5.48 6.93
C LEU A 82 19.55 6.17 6.68
N ARG A 83 19.97 7.10 7.55
CA ARG A 83 21.35 7.63 7.56
C ARG A 83 22.01 7.41 8.93
N LEU A 84 22.35 6.16 9.21
CA LEU A 84 23.49 5.86 10.08
C LEU A 84 24.50 5.06 9.23
N ILE A 85 25.36 5.81 8.54
CA ILE A 85 26.69 5.36 8.13
C ILE A 85 27.64 5.80 9.25
#